data_AF-A0A9P9E9X9-F1
#
_entry.id   AF-A0A9P9E9X9-F1
#
_cell.length_a   1.000
_cell.length_b   1.000
_cell.length_c   1.000
_cell.angle_alpha   90.00
_cell.angle_beta   90.00
_cell.angle_gamma   90.00
#
_symmetry.space_group_name_H-M   'P 1'
#
loop_
_entity.id
_entity.type
_entity.pdbx_description
1 polymer ?
#
loop_
_entity_poly.entity_id
_entity_poly.type
_entity_poly.pdbx_seq_one_letter_code
_entity_poly.pdbx_strand_id
1 'polypeptide(L)'
;MANSSTENMLALDEKLQTSPFPPLPTPAKTLRTYRRAILGWKHLFAESDSGLAQYFIKNPIPHKHADKWKPALYRGDNPKYTPTTKAIGRARRTGLWNSFRIELGDGVEEFLQNKRRIQARKWYATKQKLRRWFWMKPTPPKKPLENIQEVEGLVMPVQMRRVGLMGRRLEWEMGGETYTWTGTRRFLPNWSRPWKGISHDLKLVNSQGVVVATFEKNRWVSFQKAEKTEDLANKKKSFLGTLNIYSSEYPTTVSCVDHAKQVAAQAYLDPTKKPKPEKHTKYINLDGPHTGELTEETIVFTCWIAIEAEHRLRYEIFDLLQEIAEIVGG
;
A
#
# COMPACT_ATOMS: atom_id res chain seq x y z
N MET A 1 21.22 18.76 -65.68
CA MET A 1 21.34 19.67 -64.52
C MET A 1 20.30 19.23 -63.50
N ALA A 2 20.66 19.17 -62.21
CA ALA A 2 19.78 18.71 -61.14
C ALA A 2 19.11 19.89 -60.40
N ASN A 3 18.30 19.57 -59.38
CA ASN A 3 17.51 20.47 -58.50
C ASN A 3 16.15 20.87 -59.11
N SER A 4 15.05 20.99 -58.37
CA SER A 4 14.73 20.58 -56.99
C SER A 4 13.20 20.40 -56.91
N SER A 5 12.69 19.39 -56.21
CA SER A 5 11.23 19.16 -56.06
C SER A 5 10.83 18.68 -54.67
N THR A 6 11.58 19.12 -53.65
CA THR A 6 11.49 18.58 -52.28
C THR A 6 11.20 19.63 -51.19
N GLU A 7 10.65 20.79 -51.55
CA GLU A 7 10.37 21.87 -50.56
C GLU A 7 8.91 21.90 -50.03
N ASN A 8 7.95 21.23 -50.69
CA ASN A 8 6.53 21.29 -50.29
C ASN A 8 6.05 20.18 -49.33
N MET A 9 6.96 19.47 -48.65
CA MET A 9 6.62 18.45 -47.63
C MET A 9 7.04 18.81 -46.18
N LEU A 10 7.50 20.04 -45.93
CA LEU A 10 7.95 20.49 -44.59
C LEU A 10 7.07 21.58 -43.94
N ALA A 11 5.84 21.78 -44.43
CA ALA A 11 4.94 22.86 -43.98
C ALA A 11 3.59 22.37 -43.40
N LEU A 12 3.50 21.11 -42.94
CA LEU A 12 2.26 20.52 -42.39
C LEU A 12 2.39 19.93 -40.97
N ASP A 13 3.57 19.98 -40.36
CA ASP A 13 3.88 19.26 -39.10
C ASP A 13 3.75 20.11 -37.82
N GLU A 14 3.21 21.34 -37.92
CA GLU A 14 3.19 22.32 -36.81
C GLU A 14 1.78 22.68 -36.27
N LYS A 15 0.76 21.84 -36.53
CA LYS A 15 -0.60 22.00 -35.96
C LYS A 15 -1.20 20.72 -35.40
N LEU A 16 -0.43 19.95 -34.62
CA LEU A 16 -0.99 19.00 -33.66
C LEU A 16 -1.00 19.62 -32.26
N GLN A 17 -2.15 20.23 -31.94
CA GLN A 17 -2.42 20.90 -30.67
C GLN A 17 -2.06 20.01 -29.48
N THR A 18 -1.04 20.46 -28.74
CA THR A 18 -0.78 20.03 -27.37
C THR A 18 -2.02 20.34 -26.53
N SER A 19 -2.76 19.30 -26.12
CA SER A 19 -3.85 19.45 -25.16
C SER A 19 -3.35 20.16 -23.91
N PRO A 20 -3.90 21.33 -23.52
CA PRO A 20 -3.38 22.11 -22.40
C PRO A 20 -3.84 21.47 -21.09
N PHE A 21 -3.11 20.44 -20.65
CA PHE A 21 -3.08 20.14 -19.23
C PHE A 21 -2.27 21.24 -18.55
N PRO A 22 -2.78 21.85 -17.46
CA PRO A 22 -1.99 22.83 -16.72
C PRO A 22 -0.68 22.19 -16.24
N PRO A 23 0.41 22.97 -16.14
CA PRO A 23 1.63 22.49 -15.52
C PRO A 23 1.32 21.97 -14.12
N LEU A 24 1.84 20.78 -13.78
CA LEU A 24 1.70 20.25 -12.42
C LEU A 24 2.36 21.24 -11.43
N PRO A 25 1.74 21.50 -10.27
CA PRO A 25 2.35 22.34 -9.25
C PRO A 25 3.66 21.70 -8.75
N THR A 26 4.51 22.50 -8.13
CA THR A 26 5.70 21.98 -7.43
C THR A 26 5.25 20.99 -6.35
N PRO A 27 5.83 19.78 -6.27
CA PRO A 27 5.49 18.84 -5.22
C PRO A 27 5.91 19.40 -3.87
N ALA A 28 5.01 19.33 -2.89
CA ALA A 28 5.29 19.73 -1.52
C ALA A 28 6.16 18.69 -0.81
N LYS A 29 6.06 17.42 -1.24
CA LYS A 29 6.83 16.32 -0.68
C LYS A 29 7.21 15.30 -1.74
N THR A 30 8.45 14.80 -1.66
CA THR A 30 9.06 13.91 -2.65
C THR A 30 9.72 12.74 -1.93
N LEU A 31 9.18 11.54 -2.11
CA LEU A 31 9.59 10.32 -1.43
C LEU A 31 10.13 9.30 -2.42
N ARG A 32 11.44 9.07 -2.37
CA ARG A 32 12.10 7.99 -3.09
C ARG A 32 11.72 6.66 -2.46
N THR A 33 11.20 5.77 -3.28
CA THR A 33 10.72 4.45 -2.89
C THR A 33 11.77 3.39 -3.22
N TYR A 34 12.11 2.54 -2.26
CA TYR A 34 13.07 1.45 -2.47
C TYR A 34 12.48 0.11 -2.03
N ARG A 35 12.87 -0.95 -2.74
CA ARG A 35 12.66 -2.35 -2.36
C ARG A 35 13.87 -2.85 -1.59
N ARG A 36 13.62 -3.60 -0.54
CA ARG A 36 14.64 -4.18 0.31
C ARG A 36 14.34 -5.64 0.64
N ALA A 37 15.40 -6.41 0.79
CA ALA A 37 15.40 -7.86 0.92
C ALA A 37 14.80 -8.59 -0.31
N ILE A 38 15.10 -9.88 -0.40
CA ILE A 38 14.71 -10.77 -1.49
C ILE A 38 13.17 -10.77 -1.63
N LEU A 39 12.67 -10.88 -2.87
CA LEU A 39 11.25 -10.95 -3.24
C LEU A 39 10.36 -9.75 -2.82
N GLY A 40 10.87 -8.72 -2.15
CA GLY A 40 10.07 -7.55 -1.74
C GLY A 40 9.40 -7.69 -0.37
N TRP A 41 10.06 -8.38 0.55
CA TRP A 41 9.63 -8.48 1.96
C TRP A 41 9.59 -7.12 2.68
N LYS A 42 10.39 -6.15 2.22
CA LYS A 42 10.55 -4.85 2.84
C LYS A 42 10.52 -3.77 1.75
N HIS A 43 9.87 -2.66 2.02
CA HIS A 43 9.94 -1.45 1.22
C HIS A 43 10.13 -0.25 2.15
N LEU A 44 10.70 0.83 1.64
CA LEU A 44 10.92 2.05 2.41
C LEU A 44 10.74 3.28 1.51
N PHE A 45 10.26 4.35 2.11
CA PHE A 45 10.08 5.67 1.52
C PHE A 45 10.98 6.64 2.29
N ALA A 46 11.87 7.34 1.58
CA ALA A 46 12.81 8.29 2.14
C ALA A 46 12.91 9.53 1.24
N GLU A 47 13.16 10.70 1.81
CA GLU A 47 13.29 11.95 1.05
C GLU A 47 14.61 11.97 0.23
N SER A 48 15.63 11.20 0.64
CA SER A 48 16.95 11.14 -0.01
C SER A 48 17.55 9.72 -0.04
N ASP A 49 18.61 9.53 -0.85
CA ASP A 49 19.28 8.22 -1.00
C ASP A 49 20.04 7.78 0.25
N SER A 50 20.54 8.72 1.05
CA SER A 50 21.28 8.45 2.30
C SER A 50 20.43 8.64 3.56
N GLY A 51 19.25 9.25 3.44
CA GLY A 51 18.37 9.56 4.58
C GLY A 51 17.73 8.33 5.23
N LEU A 52 17.32 8.53 6.49
CA LEU A 52 16.44 7.59 7.19
C LEU A 52 15.09 7.49 6.46
N ALA A 53 14.49 6.30 6.48
CA ALA A 53 13.16 6.13 5.93
C ALA A 53 12.10 6.82 6.82
N GLN A 54 11.26 7.64 6.20
CA GLN A 54 10.12 8.27 6.85
C GLN A 54 8.95 7.28 6.99
N TYR A 55 8.81 6.37 6.02
CA TYR A 55 7.89 5.24 6.11
C TYR A 55 8.55 3.93 5.72
N PHE A 56 8.20 2.89 6.45
CA PHE A 56 8.70 1.53 6.20
C PHE A 56 7.54 0.55 6.08
N ILE A 57 7.58 -0.33 5.07
CA ILE A 57 6.56 -1.36 4.85
C ILE A 57 7.18 -2.73 5.00
N LYS A 58 6.55 -3.57 5.83
CA LYS A 58 6.87 -5.00 5.96
C LYS A 58 5.79 -5.82 5.28
N ASN A 59 6.14 -6.47 4.17
CA ASN A 59 5.25 -7.31 3.36
C ASN A 59 5.51 -8.81 3.64
N PRO A 60 4.53 -9.59 4.14
CA PRO A 60 4.69 -11.02 4.35
C PRO A 60 4.56 -11.80 3.03
N ILE A 61 5.59 -12.59 2.72
CA ILE A 61 5.67 -13.50 1.56
C ILE A 61 5.80 -14.92 2.12
N PRO A 62 5.18 -15.97 1.53
CA PRO A 62 4.40 -16.01 0.27
C PRO A 62 2.96 -15.51 0.40
N HIS A 63 2.36 -15.16 -0.74
CA HIS A 63 1.04 -14.54 -0.85
C HIS A 63 -0.10 -15.53 -1.16
N LYS A 64 0.14 -16.85 -1.02
CA LYS A 64 -0.72 -17.95 -1.55
C LYS A 64 -2.21 -17.85 -1.18
N HIS A 65 -2.57 -17.19 -0.08
CA HIS A 65 -3.98 -16.92 0.25
C HIS A 65 -4.17 -15.46 0.67
N ALA A 66 -5.35 -14.92 0.36
CA ALA A 66 -5.71 -13.52 0.68
C ALA A 66 -5.61 -13.20 2.18
N ASP A 67 -5.88 -14.17 3.05
CA ASP A 67 -5.76 -14.02 4.49
C ASP A 67 -4.29 -13.96 4.96
N LYS A 68 -3.34 -14.60 4.27
CA LYS A 68 -1.92 -14.60 4.63
C LYS A 68 -1.24 -13.26 4.32
N TRP A 69 -1.72 -12.55 3.29
CA TRP A 69 -1.22 -11.21 2.96
C TRP A 69 -1.71 -10.17 3.98
N LYS A 70 -0.81 -9.80 4.89
CA LYS A 70 -1.02 -8.89 6.01
C LYS A 70 0.16 -7.89 6.13
N PRO A 71 0.43 -7.05 5.12
CA PRO A 71 1.50 -6.05 5.20
C PRO A 71 1.20 -5.03 6.30
N ALA A 72 2.26 -4.47 6.87
CA ALA A 72 2.19 -3.40 7.87
C ALA A 72 3.06 -2.21 7.44
N LEU A 73 2.49 -1.01 7.56
CA LEU A 73 3.11 0.29 7.42
C LEU A 73 3.60 0.76 8.78
N TYR A 74 4.75 1.41 8.79
CA TYR A 74 5.42 1.95 9.96
C TYR A 74 5.85 3.40 9.69
N ARG A 75 5.72 4.27 10.71
CA ARG A 75 6.24 5.64 10.69
C ARG A 75 7.65 5.62 11.27
N GLY A 76 8.62 6.03 10.48
CA GLY A 76 10.05 5.85 10.74
C GLY A 76 10.66 4.62 10.08
N ASP A 77 11.96 4.44 10.32
CA ASP A 77 12.77 3.44 9.63
C ASP A 77 12.64 2.03 10.21
N ASN A 78 13.15 1.03 9.49
CA ASN A 78 13.13 -0.41 9.77
C ASN A 78 13.02 -0.78 11.28
N PRO A 79 11.84 -1.22 11.74
CA PRO A 79 11.53 -1.44 13.17
C PRO A 79 12.29 -2.60 13.84
N LYS A 80 13.25 -3.22 13.13
CA LYS A 80 14.22 -4.15 13.73
C LYS A 80 15.37 -3.41 14.44
N TYR A 81 15.75 -2.23 13.96
CA TYR A 81 16.90 -1.45 14.47
C TYR A 81 16.45 -0.14 15.11
N THR A 82 15.32 0.41 14.70
CA THR A 82 14.76 1.66 15.21
C THR A 82 13.56 1.36 16.13
N PRO A 83 13.72 1.34 17.47
CA PRO A 83 12.64 0.97 18.39
C PRO A 83 11.57 2.05 18.56
N THR A 84 11.85 3.28 18.14
CA THR A 84 10.89 4.40 18.11
C THR A 84 9.91 4.30 16.94
N THR A 85 10.16 3.43 15.96
CA THR A 85 9.31 3.24 14.78
C THR A 85 8.01 2.53 15.14
N LYS A 86 6.89 3.25 15.03
CA LYS A 86 5.56 2.74 15.37
C LYS A 86 4.83 2.13 14.17
N ALA A 87 4.02 1.10 14.40
CA ALA A 87 3.16 0.51 13.38
C ALA A 87 1.86 1.31 13.21
N ILE A 88 1.80 2.15 12.18
CA ILE A 88 0.69 3.09 11.91
C ILE A 88 -0.31 2.59 10.86
N GLY A 89 -0.06 1.45 10.24
CA GLY A 89 -0.98 0.94 9.22
C GLY A 89 -0.83 -0.54 8.93
N ARG A 90 -1.87 -1.13 8.38
CA ARG A 90 -1.90 -2.55 8.01
C ARG A 90 -2.98 -2.80 6.97
N ALA A 91 -2.68 -3.61 5.95
CA ALA A 91 -3.66 -4.03 4.96
C ALA A 91 -3.95 -5.53 5.03
N ARG A 92 -5.05 -5.95 4.39
CA ARG A 92 -5.39 -7.33 4.07
C ARG A 92 -6.12 -7.38 2.72
N ARG A 93 -5.93 -8.47 1.97
CA ARG A 93 -6.66 -8.72 0.72
C ARG A 93 -8.01 -9.37 1.05
N THR A 94 -9.08 -9.00 0.36
CA THR A 94 -10.42 -9.60 0.57
C THR A 94 -10.88 -10.53 -0.55
N GLY A 95 -10.19 -10.54 -1.68
CA GLY A 95 -10.45 -11.41 -2.82
C GLY A 95 -9.17 -11.60 -3.62
N LEU A 96 -9.23 -11.35 -4.93
CA LEU A 96 -8.06 -11.11 -5.79
C LEU A 96 -7.37 -9.77 -5.42
N TRP A 97 -6.32 -9.35 -6.15
CA TRP A 97 -5.68 -8.01 -6.00
C TRP A 97 -6.54 -6.82 -6.47
N ASN A 98 -7.85 -6.96 -6.32
CA ASN A 98 -8.88 -6.00 -6.71
C ASN A 98 -9.60 -5.40 -5.49
N SER A 99 -9.35 -5.87 -4.26
CA SER A 99 -9.99 -5.32 -3.06
C SER A 99 -9.16 -5.57 -1.80
N PHE A 100 -9.00 -4.51 -1.01
CA PHE A 100 -8.14 -4.44 0.16
C PHE A 100 -8.88 -3.73 1.30
N ARG A 101 -8.72 -4.27 2.52
CA ARG A 101 -9.10 -3.60 3.77
C ARG A 101 -7.82 -3.08 4.41
N ILE A 102 -7.81 -1.80 4.74
CA ILE A 102 -6.70 -1.09 5.34
C ILE A 102 -7.16 -0.62 6.73
N GLU A 103 -6.28 -0.73 7.71
CA GLU A 103 -6.42 -0.24 9.10
C GLU A 103 -5.27 0.77 9.26
N LEU A 104 -5.53 2.05 9.60
CA LEU A 104 -4.55 3.15 9.67
C LEU A 104 -4.67 3.93 11.00
N GLY A 105 -3.60 4.59 11.43
CA GLY A 105 -3.54 5.37 12.67
C GLY A 105 -2.64 4.75 13.75
N ASP A 106 -2.37 5.52 14.81
CA ASP A 106 -1.33 5.19 15.80
C ASP A 106 -1.69 3.97 16.68
N GLY A 107 -2.99 3.71 16.89
CA GLY A 107 -3.48 2.55 17.65
C GLY A 107 -3.36 1.21 16.92
N VAL A 108 -2.94 1.22 15.64
CA VAL A 108 -2.73 -0.02 14.87
C VAL A 108 -1.64 -0.87 15.52
N GLU A 109 -0.63 -0.27 16.14
CA GLU A 109 0.38 -1.00 16.88
C GLU A 109 -0.21 -1.73 18.09
N GLU A 110 -0.95 -1.03 18.95
CA GLU A 110 -1.62 -1.58 20.13
C GLU A 110 -2.54 -2.73 19.75
N PHE A 111 -3.30 -2.59 18.65
CA PHE A 111 -4.10 -3.66 18.09
C PHE A 111 -3.25 -4.88 17.66
N LEU A 112 -2.12 -4.67 16.99
CA LEU A 112 -1.22 -5.76 16.61
C LEU A 112 -0.59 -6.45 17.83
N GLN A 113 -0.25 -5.70 18.88
CA GLN A 113 0.25 -6.24 20.16
C GLN A 113 -0.84 -7.06 20.86
N ASN A 114 -2.04 -6.51 21.04
CA ASN A 114 -3.20 -7.19 21.62
C ASN A 114 -3.56 -8.48 20.87
N LYS A 115 -3.47 -8.48 19.53
CA LYS A 115 -3.65 -9.70 18.72
C LYS A 115 -2.60 -10.78 19.03
N ARG A 116 -1.33 -10.40 19.26
CA ARG A 116 -0.27 -11.34 19.69
C ARG A 116 -0.56 -11.89 21.09
N ARG A 117 -0.98 -11.04 22.04
CA ARG A 117 -1.35 -11.45 23.42
C ARG A 117 -2.49 -12.48 23.41
N ILE A 118 -3.53 -12.24 22.62
CA ILE A 118 -4.66 -13.17 22.43
C ILE A 118 -4.20 -14.50 21.82
N GLN A 119 -3.33 -14.46 20.80
CA GLN A 119 -2.78 -15.67 20.19
C GLN A 119 -1.92 -16.48 21.17
N ALA A 120 -1.05 -15.83 21.94
CA ALA A 120 -0.23 -16.46 22.97
C ALA A 120 -1.09 -17.14 24.05
N ARG A 121 -2.12 -16.45 24.57
CA ARG A 121 -3.09 -17.00 25.52
C ARG A 121 -3.82 -18.23 24.97
N LYS A 122 -4.33 -18.15 23.73
CA LYS A 122 -5.00 -19.28 23.06
C LYS A 122 -4.07 -20.47 22.85
N TRP A 123 -2.86 -20.23 22.33
CA TRP A 123 -1.89 -21.29 22.09
C TRP A 123 -1.45 -21.97 23.39
N TYR A 124 -1.22 -21.19 24.45
CA TYR A 124 -0.94 -21.72 25.79
C TYR A 124 -2.10 -22.59 26.31
N ALA A 125 -3.34 -22.11 26.23
CA ALA A 125 -4.52 -22.88 26.64
C ALA A 125 -4.68 -24.19 25.85
N THR A 126 -4.52 -24.16 24.52
CA THR A 126 -4.52 -25.36 23.67
C THR A 126 -3.39 -26.32 24.06
N LYS A 127 -2.19 -25.81 24.35
CA LYS A 127 -1.07 -26.64 24.82
C LYS A 127 -1.33 -27.28 26.18
N GLN A 128 -1.97 -26.58 27.13
CA GLN A 128 -2.37 -27.19 28.41
C GLN A 128 -3.45 -28.26 28.22
N LYS A 129 -4.44 -28.02 27.34
CA LYS A 129 -5.43 -29.05 26.98
C LYS A 129 -4.78 -30.31 26.39
N LEU A 130 -3.84 -30.13 25.45
CA LEU A 130 -3.09 -31.24 24.85
C LEU A 130 -2.25 -31.98 25.89
N ARG A 131 -1.56 -31.26 26.79
CA ARG A 131 -0.82 -31.86 27.91
C ARG A 131 -1.73 -32.69 28.83
N ARG A 132 -2.88 -32.15 29.22
CA ARG A 132 -3.87 -32.86 30.04
C ARG A 132 -4.41 -34.11 29.36
N TRP A 133 -4.62 -34.06 28.03
CA TRP A 133 -5.04 -35.21 27.24
C TRP A 133 -3.99 -36.33 27.23
N PHE A 134 -2.71 -35.98 27.17
CA PHE A 134 -1.57 -36.90 27.35
C PHE A 134 -1.18 -37.14 28.83
N TRP A 135 -2.09 -36.90 29.79
CA TRP A 135 -1.86 -37.02 31.25
C TRP A 135 -0.61 -36.29 31.82
N MET A 136 -0.03 -35.35 31.08
CA MET A 136 1.11 -34.56 31.54
C MET A 136 0.67 -33.47 32.53
N LYS A 137 1.44 -33.28 33.60
CA LYS A 137 1.25 -32.17 34.55
C LYS A 137 1.23 -30.80 33.83
N PRO A 138 0.41 -29.84 34.29
CA PRO A 138 0.39 -28.50 33.72
C PRO A 138 1.75 -27.82 33.87
N THR A 139 2.07 -26.87 32.98
CA THR A 139 3.34 -26.13 33.01
C THR A 139 3.07 -24.64 32.94
N PRO A 140 3.67 -23.80 33.82
CA PRO A 140 3.49 -22.35 33.74
C PRO A 140 3.97 -21.79 32.39
N PRO A 141 3.43 -20.64 31.94
CA PRO A 141 3.86 -20.03 30.68
C PRO A 141 5.29 -19.49 30.82
N LYS A 142 6.14 -19.69 29.79
CA LYS A 142 7.55 -19.24 29.79
C LYS A 142 7.73 -17.72 29.86
N LYS A 143 6.68 -16.95 29.58
CA LYS A 143 6.59 -15.50 29.74
C LYS A 143 5.22 -15.19 30.36
N PRO A 144 5.10 -14.17 31.22
CA PRO A 144 3.79 -13.78 31.76
C PRO A 144 2.81 -13.48 30.63
N LEU A 145 1.57 -13.95 30.76
CA LEU A 145 0.54 -13.75 29.75
C LEU A 145 -0.08 -12.35 29.93
N GLU A 146 0.57 -11.34 29.37
CA GLU A 146 0.12 -9.94 29.35
C GLU A 146 -1.39 -9.79 29.11
N ASN A 147 -2.00 -8.85 29.83
CA ASN A 147 -3.41 -8.50 29.68
C ASN A 147 -3.68 -7.80 28.35
N ILE A 148 -4.90 -7.97 27.84
CA ILE A 148 -5.37 -7.22 26.69
C ILE A 148 -5.58 -5.79 27.18
N GLN A 149 -4.86 -4.85 26.58
CA GLN A 149 -5.06 -3.41 26.82
C GLN A 149 -6.18 -2.91 25.90
N GLU A 150 -6.77 -1.77 26.24
CA GLU A 150 -7.64 -1.06 25.30
C GLU A 150 -6.78 -0.43 24.19
N VAL A 151 -7.41 0.08 23.14
CA VAL A 151 -6.70 0.74 22.03
C VAL A 151 -6.96 2.22 22.16
N GLU A 152 -5.97 2.95 22.65
CA GLU A 152 -6.04 4.37 22.97
C GLU A 152 -5.88 5.21 21.70
N GLY A 153 -4.91 4.87 20.85
CA GLY A 153 -4.63 5.59 19.60
C GLY A 153 -5.65 5.37 18.48
N LEU A 154 -5.64 6.25 17.48
CA LEU A 154 -6.51 6.18 16.30
C LEU A 154 -6.36 4.83 15.56
N VAL A 155 -7.48 4.21 15.19
CA VAL A 155 -7.58 3.08 14.24
C VAL A 155 -8.74 3.32 13.28
N MET A 156 -8.41 3.91 12.14
CA MET A 156 -9.29 4.30 11.05
C MET A 156 -9.31 3.22 9.93
N PRO A 157 -10.46 2.62 9.58
CA PRO A 157 -10.57 1.70 8.45
C PRO A 157 -10.63 2.44 7.10
N VAL A 158 -9.87 1.96 6.11
CA VAL A 158 -9.93 2.43 4.72
C VAL A 158 -10.17 1.24 3.79
N GLN A 159 -11.20 1.31 2.93
CA GLN A 159 -11.43 0.28 1.91
C GLN A 159 -10.91 0.77 0.56
N MET A 160 -10.04 -0.03 -0.06
CA MET A 160 -9.48 0.25 -1.39
C MET A 160 -9.91 -0.85 -2.36
N ARG A 161 -10.57 -0.48 -3.46
CA ARG A 161 -11.18 -1.42 -4.42
C ARG A 161 -10.89 -1.04 -5.87
N ARG A 162 -10.87 -2.03 -6.77
CA ARG A 162 -10.77 -1.80 -8.21
C ARG A 162 -12.11 -1.34 -8.78
N VAL A 163 -12.08 -0.34 -9.64
CA VAL A 163 -13.25 0.17 -10.36
C VAL A 163 -13.23 -0.30 -11.81
N GLY A 164 -14.32 -0.95 -12.23
CA GLY A 164 -14.49 -1.51 -13.57
C GLY A 164 -13.81 -2.87 -13.77
N LEU A 165 -14.43 -3.75 -14.56
CA LEU A 165 -14.02 -5.15 -14.73
C LEU A 165 -12.57 -5.30 -15.27
N MET A 166 -12.19 -4.45 -16.22
CA MET A 166 -10.88 -4.45 -16.88
C MET A 166 -10.03 -3.21 -16.56
N GLY A 167 -10.50 -2.33 -15.66
CA GLY A 167 -9.84 -1.07 -15.33
C GLY A 167 -8.60 -1.25 -14.44
N ARG A 168 -7.56 -0.43 -14.65
CA ARG A 168 -6.41 -0.30 -13.71
C ARG A 168 -6.63 0.84 -12.70
N ARG A 169 -7.87 1.07 -12.28
CA ARG A 169 -8.25 2.13 -11.35
C ARG A 169 -8.48 1.51 -9.97
N LEU A 170 -7.79 2.01 -8.95
CA LEU A 170 -7.99 1.60 -7.55
C LEU A 170 -8.47 2.82 -6.76
N GLU A 171 -9.70 2.73 -6.26
CA GLU A 171 -10.44 3.79 -5.57
C GLU A 171 -10.47 3.50 -4.07
N TRP A 172 -10.36 4.55 -3.27
CA TRP A 172 -10.59 4.56 -1.83
C TRP A 172 -11.23 5.89 -1.41
N GLU A 173 -11.80 5.96 -0.22
CA GLU A 173 -12.52 7.13 0.29
C GLU A 173 -11.99 7.55 1.67
N MET A 174 -11.85 8.86 1.90
CA MET A 174 -11.48 9.44 3.18
C MET A 174 -12.05 10.86 3.29
N GLY A 175 -12.60 11.22 4.45
CA GLY A 175 -13.14 12.57 4.69
C GLY A 175 -14.28 12.99 3.76
N GLY A 176 -15.04 12.04 3.20
CA GLY A 176 -16.08 12.30 2.20
C GLY A 176 -15.57 12.47 0.77
N GLU A 177 -14.25 12.48 0.56
CA GLU A 177 -13.64 12.56 -0.77
C GLU A 177 -13.22 11.19 -1.28
N THR A 178 -13.50 10.96 -2.57
CA THR A 178 -13.08 9.76 -3.30
C THR A 178 -11.74 10.01 -3.99
N TYR A 179 -10.76 9.14 -3.74
CA TYR A 179 -9.43 9.21 -4.31
C TYR A 179 -9.15 7.99 -5.17
N THR A 180 -8.70 8.20 -6.41
CA THR A 180 -8.49 7.13 -7.39
C THR A 180 -7.05 7.09 -7.88
N TRP A 181 -6.33 6.01 -7.58
CA TRP A 181 -5.09 5.65 -8.24
C TRP A 181 -5.37 5.19 -9.67
N THR A 182 -4.75 5.84 -10.65
CA THR A 182 -4.88 5.54 -12.08
C THR A 182 -3.51 5.43 -12.73
N GLY A 183 -3.31 4.39 -13.54
CA GLY A 183 -2.10 4.30 -14.38
C GLY A 183 -2.09 5.37 -15.46
N THR A 184 -0.99 6.10 -15.59
CA THR A 184 -0.82 7.20 -16.55
C THR A 184 0.13 6.81 -17.67
N ARG A 185 -0.17 7.23 -18.90
CA ARG A 185 0.79 7.16 -20.03
C ARG A 185 1.65 8.42 -20.16
N ARG A 186 1.55 9.37 -19.21
CA ARG A 186 2.09 10.74 -19.34
C ARG A 186 3.59 10.74 -19.65
N PHE A 187 4.36 9.98 -18.87
CA PHE A 187 5.82 9.98 -18.95
C PHE A 187 6.38 9.12 -20.09
N LEU A 188 5.58 8.23 -20.69
CA LEU A 188 6.04 7.38 -21.80
C LEU A 188 6.43 8.22 -23.02
N PRO A 189 7.58 7.93 -23.66
CA PRO A 189 7.93 8.48 -24.97
C PRO A 189 6.80 8.30 -25.98
N ASN A 190 6.56 9.30 -26.84
CA ASN A 190 5.41 9.34 -27.76
C ASN A 190 5.19 8.03 -28.53
N TRP A 191 6.26 7.43 -29.05
CA TRP A 191 6.24 6.17 -29.81
C TRP A 191 5.77 4.94 -29.00
N SER A 192 5.92 4.96 -27.68
CA SER A 192 5.55 3.86 -26.76
C SER A 192 4.18 4.06 -26.09
N ARG A 193 3.61 5.27 -26.15
CA ARG A 193 2.26 5.57 -25.65
C ARG A 193 1.15 4.69 -26.23
N PRO A 194 1.20 4.15 -27.47
CA PRO A 194 0.19 3.21 -27.97
C PRO A 194 0.17 1.86 -27.24
N TRP A 195 1.31 1.41 -26.74
CA TRP A 195 1.53 0.04 -26.28
C TRP A 195 0.88 -0.19 -24.90
N LYS A 196 -0.25 -0.90 -24.87
CA LYS A 196 -1.00 -1.22 -23.64
C LYS A 196 -0.15 -2.06 -22.67
N GLY A 197 0.48 -1.41 -21.68
CA GLY A 197 1.06 -2.09 -20.52
C GLY A 197 2.42 -1.57 -20.05
N ILE A 198 3.08 -0.69 -20.79
CA ILE A 198 4.47 -0.29 -20.50
C ILE A 198 4.55 0.73 -19.35
N SER A 199 3.57 1.63 -19.21
CA SER A 199 3.54 2.60 -18.12
C SER A 199 3.25 1.92 -16.78
N HIS A 200 4.13 2.13 -15.81
CA HIS A 200 3.92 1.82 -14.40
C HIS A 200 3.69 3.06 -13.55
N ASP A 201 3.67 4.22 -14.18
CA ASP A 201 3.54 5.51 -13.51
C ASP A 201 2.09 5.72 -13.10
N LEU A 202 1.86 6.00 -11.84
CA LEU A 202 0.53 6.17 -11.27
C LEU A 202 0.27 7.64 -11.00
N LYS A 203 -0.98 8.08 -11.07
CA LYS A 203 -1.43 9.32 -10.43
C LYS A 203 -2.60 9.01 -9.51
N LEU A 204 -2.63 9.69 -8.38
CA LEU A 204 -3.81 9.79 -7.55
C LEU A 204 -4.59 11.02 -8.01
N VAL A 205 -5.90 10.87 -8.18
CA VAL A 205 -6.81 12.00 -8.39
C VAL A 205 -7.91 12.00 -7.35
N ASN A 206 -8.35 13.18 -6.90
CA ASN A 206 -9.55 13.33 -6.06
C ASN A 206 -10.83 13.25 -6.91
N SER A 207 -11.98 13.43 -6.28
CA SER A 207 -13.31 13.42 -6.91
C SER A 207 -13.50 14.51 -7.99
N GLN A 208 -12.77 15.62 -7.87
CA GLN A 208 -12.77 16.73 -8.83
C GLN A 208 -11.79 16.49 -10.02
N GLY A 209 -11.01 15.40 -10.00
CA GLY A 209 -10.03 15.07 -11.05
C GLY A 209 -8.67 15.75 -10.90
N VAL A 210 -8.45 16.49 -9.81
CA VAL A 210 -7.22 17.21 -9.42
C VAL A 210 -6.15 16.22 -8.95
N VAL A 211 -4.85 16.49 -9.14
CA VAL A 211 -3.77 15.48 -9.12
C VAL A 211 -2.98 15.50 -7.80
N VAL A 212 -3.61 14.97 -6.75
CA VAL A 212 -3.12 14.91 -5.37
C VAL A 212 -1.71 14.29 -5.22
N ALA A 213 -1.38 13.27 -6.02
CA ALA A 213 -0.06 12.63 -6.00
C ALA A 213 0.30 11.98 -7.33
N THR A 214 1.60 11.82 -7.61
CA THR A 214 2.13 11.01 -8.72
C THR A 214 3.18 10.03 -8.23
N PHE A 215 3.22 8.83 -8.80
CA PHE A 215 4.31 7.87 -8.62
C PHE A 215 4.97 7.61 -9.97
N GLU A 216 6.23 7.97 -10.12
CA GLU A 216 7.04 7.72 -11.30
C GLU A 216 7.91 6.49 -11.06
N LYS A 217 7.63 5.40 -11.76
CA LYS A 217 8.44 4.19 -11.62
C LYS A 217 9.67 4.33 -12.51
N ASN A 218 10.84 4.10 -11.94
CA ASN A 218 12.04 4.02 -12.74
C ASN A 218 11.94 2.81 -13.72
N ARG A 219 12.21 3.06 -15.01
CA ARG A 219 12.05 2.07 -16.09
C ARG A 219 13.05 0.92 -15.98
N TRP A 220 14.22 1.19 -15.42
CA TRP A 220 15.36 0.28 -15.41
C TRP A 220 15.54 -0.44 -14.07
N VAL A 221 14.55 -0.38 -13.19
CA VAL A 221 14.55 -0.99 -11.84
C VAL A 221 14.89 -2.48 -11.84
N SER A 222 14.45 -3.23 -12.85
CA SER A 222 14.76 -4.66 -13.00
C SER A 222 16.21 -4.95 -13.41
N PHE A 223 16.91 -3.94 -13.96
CA PHE A 223 18.28 -4.05 -14.48
C PHE A 223 19.31 -3.34 -13.59
N GLN A 224 18.88 -2.41 -12.74
CA GLN A 224 19.75 -1.73 -11.79
C GLN A 224 20.15 -2.66 -10.63
N LYS A 225 21.46 -2.70 -10.35
CA LYS A 225 21.99 -3.38 -9.17
C LYS A 225 21.52 -2.65 -7.92
N ALA A 226 21.07 -3.40 -6.92
CA ALA A 226 20.74 -2.83 -5.61
C ALA A 226 21.98 -2.18 -4.98
N GLU A 227 21.84 -0.91 -4.62
CA GLU A 227 22.81 -0.10 -3.90
C GLU A 227 23.15 -0.74 -2.55
N LYS A 228 24.40 -0.58 -2.13
CA LYS A 228 24.87 -0.89 -0.79
C LYS A 228 25.03 0.43 -0.04
N THR A 229 24.50 0.49 1.17
CA THR A 229 24.63 1.62 2.08
C THR A 229 25.36 1.14 3.33
N GLU A 230 26.12 2.01 3.99
CA GLU A 230 26.85 1.67 5.22
C GLU A 230 25.92 1.44 6.42
N ASP A 231 24.74 2.09 6.38
CA ASP A 231 23.67 1.93 7.35
C ASP A 231 23.25 0.46 7.58
N LEU A 232 23.35 -0.01 8.82
CA LEU A 232 22.90 -1.32 9.27
C LEU A 232 21.39 -1.51 9.09
N ALA A 233 20.61 -0.44 9.25
CA ALA A 233 19.17 -0.49 9.12
C ALA A 233 18.75 -0.81 7.70
N ASN A 234 19.45 -0.36 6.65
CA ASN A 234 19.10 -0.51 5.23
C ASN A 234 20.20 -0.94 4.24
N LYS A 235 21.31 -1.53 4.71
CA LYS A 235 22.52 -2.04 4.02
C LYS A 235 22.45 -2.45 2.52
N LYS A 236 21.32 -2.92 2.01
CA LYS A 236 21.10 -3.20 0.58
C LYS A 236 19.66 -2.85 0.20
N LYS A 237 19.49 -1.92 -0.75
CA LYS A 237 18.19 -1.46 -1.26
C LYS A 237 18.27 -1.24 -2.78
N SER A 238 17.17 -1.45 -3.49
CA SER A 238 17.05 -1.14 -4.92
C SER A 238 15.97 -0.08 -5.09
N PHE A 239 16.34 1.07 -5.67
CA PHE A 239 15.39 2.11 -6.01
C PHE A 239 14.27 1.58 -6.92
N LEU A 240 13.03 1.98 -6.67
CA LEU A 240 11.84 1.61 -7.46
C LEU A 240 11.28 2.79 -8.26
N GLY A 241 11.39 4.01 -7.74
CA GLY A 241 10.69 5.17 -8.27
C GLY A 241 10.42 6.24 -7.21
N THR A 242 9.81 7.32 -7.63
CA THR A 242 9.58 8.52 -6.80
C THR A 242 8.09 8.76 -6.63
N LEU A 243 7.63 8.93 -5.39
CA LEU A 243 6.29 9.38 -5.03
C LEU A 243 6.34 10.90 -4.76
N ASN A 244 5.64 11.68 -5.58
CA ASN A 244 5.46 13.12 -5.41
C ASN A 244 4.06 13.39 -4.84
N ILE A 245 3.94 14.24 -3.84
CA ILE A 245 2.69 14.60 -3.16
C ILE A 245 2.52 16.14 -3.23
N TYR A 246 1.35 16.61 -3.62
CA TYR A 246 1.07 18.03 -3.88
C TYR A 246 0.14 18.58 -2.78
N SER A 247 0.72 19.23 -1.77
CA SER A 247 0.03 19.65 -0.53
C SER A 247 -1.07 20.71 -0.75
N SER A 248 -1.02 21.48 -1.84
CA SER A 248 -2.04 22.47 -2.18
C SER A 248 -3.38 21.86 -2.63
N GLU A 249 -3.49 20.54 -2.76
CA GLU A 249 -4.60 19.87 -3.45
C GLU A 249 -5.41 18.86 -2.59
N TYR A 250 -5.13 18.78 -1.28
CA TYR A 250 -5.94 17.99 -0.34
C TYR A 250 -6.09 18.70 1.01
N PRO A 251 -7.24 18.57 1.70
CA PRO A 251 -7.47 19.27 2.96
C PRO A 251 -6.47 18.80 4.03
N THR A 252 -5.64 19.73 4.52
CA THR A 252 -4.64 19.51 5.58
C THR A 252 -5.27 19.07 6.91
N THR A 253 -6.58 19.25 7.05
CA THR A 253 -7.36 18.86 8.22
C THR A 253 -8.53 17.96 7.82
N VAL A 254 -8.28 16.65 7.77
CA VAL A 254 -9.33 15.66 8.10
C VAL A 254 -9.60 15.82 9.60
N SER A 255 -10.40 16.83 9.95
CA SER A 255 -10.59 17.31 11.32
C SER A 255 -11.24 16.23 12.18
N CYS A 256 -10.39 15.56 12.99
CA CYS A 256 -10.72 14.60 14.04
C CYS A 256 -11.94 13.67 13.77
N VAL A 257 -11.92 13.03 12.61
CA VAL A 257 -12.81 11.94 12.17
C VAL A 257 -14.29 12.09 12.57
N ASP A 258 -15.06 12.75 11.71
CA ASP A 258 -16.37 12.17 11.41
C ASP A 258 -16.84 12.34 9.95
N HIS A 259 -17.53 11.32 9.40
CA HIS A 259 -18.19 11.35 8.09
C HIS A 259 -19.10 10.12 7.73
N ALA A 260 -20.17 9.68 8.41
CA ALA A 260 -20.52 9.72 9.83
C ALA A 260 -20.18 8.35 10.47
N LYS A 261 -19.60 8.33 11.67
CA LYS A 261 -18.40 7.56 12.09
C LYS A 261 -17.70 6.75 10.99
N GLN A 262 -17.15 7.50 10.03
CA GLN A 262 -16.52 7.07 8.76
C GLN A 262 -17.39 6.07 7.98
N VAL A 263 -18.61 6.52 7.69
CA VAL A 263 -19.78 5.76 7.20
C VAL A 263 -19.98 4.44 7.97
N ALA A 264 -20.06 4.56 9.30
CA ALA A 264 -20.17 3.49 10.28
C ALA A 264 -19.07 2.41 10.17
N ALA A 265 -17.81 2.85 10.20
CA ALA A 265 -16.59 2.05 10.08
C ALA A 265 -16.61 1.14 8.82
N GLN A 266 -17.01 1.73 7.69
CA GLN A 266 -17.24 1.04 6.41
C GLN A 266 -18.21 -0.15 6.51
N ALA A 267 -19.27 0.02 7.32
CA ALA A 267 -20.39 -0.89 7.49
C ALA A 267 -20.02 -2.39 7.61
N TYR A 268 -18.96 -2.66 8.37
CA TYR A 268 -18.37 -3.99 8.62
C TYR A 268 -17.85 -4.76 7.39
N LEU A 269 -17.36 -4.00 6.39
CA LEU A 269 -16.37 -4.44 5.40
C LEU A 269 -16.90 -5.48 4.39
N ASP A 270 -18.18 -5.43 4.08
CA ASP A 270 -18.99 -6.52 3.49
C ASP A 270 -18.71 -6.84 2.00
N PRO A 271 -18.89 -8.11 1.58
CA PRO A 271 -19.98 -8.37 0.64
C PRO A 271 -20.93 -9.51 1.07
N THR A 272 -22.21 -9.17 1.20
CA THR A 272 -23.41 -10.01 1.48
C THR A 272 -23.60 -10.48 2.94
N LYS A 273 -23.79 -9.49 3.83
CA LYS A 273 -24.12 -9.55 5.28
C LYS A 273 -24.81 -10.83 5.78
N LYS A 274 -24.08 -11.60 6.59
CA LYS A 274 -24.57 -12.09 7.90
C LYS A 274 -23.56 -11.67 8.99
N PRO A 275 -23.98 -11.06 10.10
CA PRO A 275 -23.07 -10.57 11.12
C PRO A 275 -22.37 -11.74 11.83
N LYS A 276 -21.03 -11.76 11.79
CA LYS A 276 -20.22 -12.60 12.70
C LYS A 276 -19.68 -11.72 13.84
N PRO A 277 -19.69 -12.22 15.09
CA PRO A 277 -19.83 -11.37 16.28
C PRO A 277 -18.54 -10.62 16.68
N GLU A 278 -18.71 -9.36 17.11
CA GLU A 278 -17.95 -8.53 18.08
C GLU A 278 -16.40 -8.44 18.04
N LYS A 279 -15.71 -9.30 17.30
CA LYS A 279 -14.25 -9.48 17.43
C LYS A 279 -13.42 -8.51 16.60
N HIS A 280 -14.07 -7.71 15.76
CA HIS A 280 -13.43 -6.71 14.91
C HIS A 280 -13.84 -5.27 15.27
N THR A 281 -15.01 -5.06 15.87
CA THR A 281 -15.46 -3.77 16.42
C THR A 281 -14.57 -3.26 17.53
N LYS A 282 -14.17 -4.13 18.48
CA LYS A 282 -13.47 -3.77 19.72
C LYS A 282 -12.10 -3.07 19.55
N TYR A 283 -11.60 -2.94 18.32
CA TYR A 283 -10.28 -2.36 18.04
C TYR A 283 -10.34 -1.19 17.04
N ILE A 284 -11.53 -0.75 16.65
CA ILE A 284 -11.72 0.47 15.86
C ILE A 284 -11.91 1.60 16.87
N ASN A 285 -11.03 2.60 16.82
CA ASN A 285 -11.11 3.79 17.64
C ASN A 285 -10.93 4.99 16.72
N LEU A 286 -12.02 5.70 16.41
CA LEU A 286 -11.99 6.87 15.52
C LEU A 286 -11.74 8.18 16.28
N ASP A 287 -11.99 8.17 17.59
CA ASP A 287 -11.87 9.32 18.48
C ASP A 287 -10.47 9.40 19.15
N GLY A 288 -9.62 8.40 18.92
CA GLY A 288 -8.27 8.30 19.48
C GLY A 288 -7.26 9.27 18.84
N PRO A 289 -6.20 9.69 19.55
CA PRO A 289 -5.21 10.62 19.03
C PRO A 289 -4.35 9.99 17.91
N HIS A 290 -3.83 10.86 17.05
CA HIS A 290 -2.91 10.52 15.97
C HIS A 290 -1.86 11.62 15.84
N THR A 291 -0.59 11.22 15.72
CA THR A 291 0.57 12.15 15.72
C THR A 291 1.17 12.40 14.34
N GLY A 292 0.54 11.91 13.27
CA GLY A 292 1.02 12.05 11.89
C GLY A 292 -0.02 12.67 10.95
N GLU A 293 0.35 12.79 9.68
CA GLU A 293 -0.52 13.28 8.61
C GLU A 293 -1.24 12.10 7.95
N LEU A 294 -2.46 11.82 8.42
CA LEU A 294 -3.24 10.64 8.03
C LEU A 294 -3.49 10.55 6.52
N THR A 295 -3.65 11.69 5.85
CA THR A 295 -3.81 11.75 4.39
C THR A 295 -2.55 11.29 3.67
N GLU A 296 -1.38 11.83 4.05
CA GLU A 296 -0.09 11.41 3.50
C GLU A 296 0.16 9.91 3.73
N GLU A 297 -0.10 9.42 4.94
CA GLU A 297 0.08 8.01 5.31
C GLU A 297 -0.81 7.08 4.48
N THR A 298 -2.04 7.52 4.19
CA THR A 298 -2.95 6.81 3.28
C THR A 298 -2.42 6.84 1.85
N ILE A 299 -1.93 7.98 1.35
CA ILE A 299 -1.34 8.12 0.01
C ILE A 299 -0.14 7.18 -0.15
N VAL A 300 0.82 7.21 0.77
CA VAL A 300 2.03 6.37 0.77
C VAL A 300 1.66 4.89 0.76
N PHE A 301 0.72 4.47 1.63
CA PHE A 301 0.38 3.06 1.75
C PHE A 301 -0.44 2.55 0.56
N THR A 302 -1.44 3.32 0.12
CA THR A 302 -2.26 2.96 -1.05
C THR A 302 -1.44 3.00 -2.34
N CYS A 303 -0.46 3.90 -2.47
CA CYS A 303 0.52 3.90 -3.56
C CYS A 303 1.27 2.57 -3.60
N TRP A 304 1.86 2.14 -2.48
CA TRP A 304 2.57 0.85 -2.41
C TRP A 304 1.65 -0.34 -2.73
N ILE A 305 0.43 -0.34 -2.20
CA ILE A 305 -0.56 -1.39 -2.49
C ILE A 305 -0.91 -1.41 -3.98
N ALA A 306 -1.07 -0.26 -4.62
CA ALA A 306 -1.34 -0.17 -6.05
C ALA A 306 -0.17 -0.69 -6.90
N ILE A 307 1.09 -0.41 -6.53
CA ILE A 307 2.29 -0.93 -7.19
C ILE A 307 2.38 -2.46 -7.06
N GLU A 308 2.21 -3.01 -5.84
CA GLU A 308 2.25 -4.45 -5.60
C GLU A 308 1.06 -5.15 -6.31
N ALA A 309 -0.14 -4.57 -6.27
CA ALA A 309 -1.31 -5.09 -6.96
C ALA A 309 -1.13 -5.11 -8.49
N GLU A 310 -0.59 -4.05 -9.08
CA GLU A 310 -0.34 -4.01 -10.53
C GLU A 310 0.76 -5.01 -10.93
N HIS A 311 1.85 -5.09 -10.16
CA HIS A 311 2.88 -6.10 -10.35
C HIS A 311 2.27 -7.51 -10.30
N ARG A 312 1.49 -7.81 -9.26
CA ARG A 312 0.91 -9.14 -9.05
C ARG A 312 -0.13 -9.48 -10.09
N LEU A 313 -1.03 -8.59 -10.49
CA LEU A 313 -2.02 -8.88 -11.55
C LEU A 313 -1.38 -9.15 -12.92
N ARG A 314 -0.13 -8.71 -13.16
CA ARG A 314 0.62 -9.07 -14.38
C ARG A 314 1.23 -10.48 -14.31
N TYR A 315 1.56 -10.97 -13.11
CA TYR A 315 2.19 -12.28 -12.90
C TYR A 315 1.22 -13.38 -12.43
N GLU A 316 0.16 -13.07 -11.68
CA GLU A 316 -0.89 -14.02 -11.28
C GLU A 316 -1.68 -14.58 -12.47
N ILE A 317 -1.62 -13.96 -13.66
CA ILE A 317 -2.11 -14.58 -14.89
C ILE A 317 -1.34 -15.87 -15.18
N PHE A 318 -0.03 -15.88 -14.94
CA PHE A 318 0.80 -17.09 -15.07
C PHE A 318 0.59 -18.06 -13.89
N ASP A 319 0.48 -17.57 -12.65
CA ASP A 319 0.21 -18.43 -11.49
C ASP A 319 -1.16 -19.15 -11.62
N LEU A 320 -2.20 -18.46 -12.11
CA LEU A 320 -3.53 -19.04 -12.35
C LEU A 320 -3.51 -20.04 -13.51
N LEU A 321 -2.81 -19.72 -14.60
CA LEU A 321 -2.63 -20.67 -15.72
C LEU A 321 -1.82 -21.89 -15.30
N GLN A 322 -0.84 -21.75 -14.41
CA GLN A 322 -0.10 -22.85 -13.82
C GLN A 322 -0.99 -23.69 -12.89
N GLU A 323 -1.78 -23.09 -12.01
CA GLU A 323 -2.71 -23.81 -11.11
C GLU A 323 -3.78 -24.56 -11.93
N ILE A 324 -4.26 -24.00 -13.03
CA ILE A 324 -5.16 -24.69 -13.98
C ILE A 324 -4.43 -25.82 -14.72
N ALA A 325 -3.18 -25.62 -15.18
CA ALA A 325 -2.40 -26.65 -15.86
C ALA A 325 -2.03 -27.82 -14.93
N GLU A 326 -1.74 -27.55 -13.65
CA GLU A 326 -1.50 -28.56 -12.61
C GLU A 326 -2.78 -29.35 -12.26
N ILE A 327 -3.97 -28.77 -12.43
CA ILE A 327 -5.26 -29.45 -12.25
C ILE A 327 -5.69 -30.26 -13.48
N VAL A 328 -5.30 -29.84 -14.69
CA VAL A 328 -5.71 -30.49 -15.96
C VAL A 328 -4.68 -31.52 -16.45
N GLY A 329 -3.41 -31.42 -16.02
CA GLY A 329 -2.33 -32.34 -16.36
C GLY A 329 -1.96 -33.35 -15.27
N GLY A 330 -2.82 -33.54 -14.26
CA GLY A 330 -2.62 -34.43 -13.11
C GLY A 330 -3.62 -35.57 -13.05
#